data_AF-A0A161TZC9-F1
#
_entry.id   AF-A0A161TZC9-F1
#
_cell.length_a   1.000
_cell.length_b   1.000
_cell.length_c   1.000
_cell.angle_alpha   90.00
_cell.angle_beta   90.00
_cell.angle_gamma   90.00
#
_symmetry.space_group_name_H-M   'P 1'
#
loop_
_entity.id
_entity.type
_entity.pdbx_description
1 polymer ?
#
loop_
_entity_poly.entity_id
_entity_poly.type
_entity_poly.pdbx_seq_one_letter_code
_entity_poly.pdbx_strand_id
1 'polypeptide(L)'
;MCTLTYVGIAVTVAAVLVGAALYGIERGRAEPVAAGPVVARPVVTGPVSESSEGETRSPSAPDREVADPAPIAPALVSPAPTAAAAAPPVSDVDLGLSVPLTVPACDGSGIVVIHSAISPGAYAQEVAAALASNPGARYLRTDRSCPSLRQQSTEGNPIYAVYRVSGYTTTELCNDVRLQGGDAYGKWLNTASDPALIVPC
;
A
#
# COMPACT_ATOMS: atom_id res chain seq x y z
N MET A 1 48.89 -23.74 1.29
CA MET A 1 47.51 -23.22 1.27
C MET A 1 46.74 -23.84 2.42
N CYS A 2 46.88 -23.32 3.65
CA CYS A 2 46.01 -23.73 4.80
C CYS A 2 46.12 -22.83 6.05
N THR A 3 46.90 -21.74 6.03
CA THR A 3 47.15 -20.89 7.20
C THR A 3 46.56 -19.48 7.11
N LEU A 4 46.15 -19.02 5.91
CA LEU A 4 45.62 -17.65 5.75
C LEU A 4 44.16 -17.49 6.21
N THR A 5 43.36 -18.55 6.26
CA THR A 5 41.92 -18.44 6.60
C THR A 5 41.66 -18.28 8.11
N TYR A 6 42.60 -18.73 8.97
CA TYR A 6 42.38 -18.79 10.41
C TYR A 6 42.62 -17.43 11.12
N VAL A 7 43.56 -16.63 10.60
CA VAL A 7 43.89 -15.32 11.20
C VAL A 7 42.77 -14.30 10.97
N GLY A 8 42.04 -14.38 9.86
CA GLY A 8 40.93 -13.47 9.55
C GLY A 8 39.71 -13.64 10.48
N ILE A 9 39.46 -14.86 10.98
CA ILE A 9 38.31 -15.16 11.85
C ILE A 9 38.56 -14.71 13.29
N ALA A 10 39.81 -14.78 13.76
CA ALA A 10 40.14 -14.37 15.13
C ALA A 10 40.03 -12.85 15.35
N VAL A 11 40.34 -12.04 14.33
CA VAL A 11 40.31 -10.57 14.43
C VAL A 11 38.88 -10.02 14.44
N THR A 12 37.95 -10.67 13.72
CA THR A 12 36.54 -10.23 13.67
C THR A 12 35.77 -10.54 14.95
N VAL A 13 36.04 -11.68 15.60
CA VAL A 13 35.37 -12.04 16.87
C VAL A 13 35.77 -11.11 18.02
N ALA A 14 37.03 -10.66 18.07
CA ALA A 14 37.50 -9.75 19.12
C ALA A 14 36.88 -8.34 19.00
N ALA A 15 36.65 -7.83 17.79
CA ALA A 15 36.06 -6.50 17.59
C ALA A 15 34.58 -6.43 17.98
N VAL A 16 33.82 -7.51 17.79
CA VAL A 16 32.39 -7.56 18.14
C VAL A 16 32.18 -7.59 19.66
N LEU A 17 33.08 -8.23 20.41
CA LEU A 17 32.97 -8.33 21.87
C LEU A 17 33.31 -7.01 22.60
N VAL A 18 34.20 -6.17 22.05
CA VAL A 18 34.53 -4.86 22.65
C VAL A 18 33.44 -3.82 22.35
N GLY A 19 32.78 -3.89 21.19
CA GLY A 19 31.68 -2.98 20.84
C GLY A 19 30.42 -3.16 21.70
N ALA A 20 30.12 -4.39 22.15
CA ALA A 20 28.94 -4.68 22.95
C ALA A 20 29.04 -4.21 24.41
N ALA A 21 30.25 -3.97 24.93
CA ALA A 21 30.46 -3.57 26.33
C ALA A 21 30.32 -2.04 26.58
N LEU A 22 30.33 -1.21 25.52
CA LEU A 22 30.31 0.26 25.65
C LEU A 22 28.98 0.93 25.29
N TYR A 23 27.97 0.19 24.82
CA TYR A 23 26.65 0.76 24.49
C TYR A 23 25.54 0.44 25.53
N GLY A 24 25.90 -0.20 26.65
CA GLY A 24 24.95 -0.78 27.61
C GLY A 24 24.58 0.07 28.83
N ILE A 25 24.92 1.36 28.89
CA ILE A 25 24.75 2.17 30.11
C ILE A 25 24.08 3.51 29.77
N GLU A 26 22.77 3.55 29.53
CA GLU A 26 21.87 4.73 29.73
C GLU A 26 20.39 4.33 29.63
N ARG A 27 19.91 3.45 30.52
CA ARG A 27 18.47 3.33 30.83
C ARG A 27 18.22 3.70 32.28
N GLY A 28 18.22 5.01 32.54
CA GLY A 28 17.91 5.58 33.84
C GLY A 28 16.57 6.32 33.83
N ARG A 29 15.63 5.83 34.65
CA ARG A 29 14.44 6.49 35.22
C ARG A 29 13.27 6.87 34.29
N ALA A 30 12.22 6.06 34.36
CA ALA A 30 10.84 6.56 34.34
C ALA A 30 10.18 6.14 35.66
N GLU A 31 9.87 7.12 36.52
CA GLU A 31 8.98 6.90 37.67
C GLU A 31 7.50 7.14 37.29
N PRO A 32 6.54 6.54 38.03
CA PRO A 32 5.15 6.40 37.62
C PRO A 32 4.19 7.26 38.45
N VAL A 33 3.35 8.12 37.84
CA VAL A 33 2.22 8.83 38.48
C VAL A 33 1.29 9.33 37.35
N ALA A 34 -0.05 9.26 37.35
CA ALA A 34 -1.07 8.58 38.14
C ALA A 34 -2.37 8.54 37.30
N ALA A 35 -3.24 7.59 37.63
CA ALA A 35 -4.60 7.47 37.13
C ALA A 35 -5.50 8.62 37.63
N GLY A 36 -6.35 9.14 36.76
CA GLY A 36 -7.53 9.94 37.10
C GLY A 36 -8.78 9.33 36.45
N PRO A 37 -9.92 9.19 37.15
CA PRO A 37 -11.13 8.56 36.61
C PRO A 37 -12.23 9.56 36.19
N VAL A 38 -13.32 8.98 35.66
CA VAL A 38 -14.72 9.49 35.49
C VAL A 38 -14.95 10.48 34.32
N VAL A 39 -16.02 10.48 33.49
CA VAL A 39 -17.44 10.05 33.62
C VAL A 39 -18.04 9.71 32.23
N ALA A 40 -19.11 8.92 32.25
CA ALA A 40 -19.91 8.34 31.17
C ALA A 40 -20.75 9.30 30.26
N ARG A 41 -21.21 8.71 29.15
CA ARG A 41 -22.14 9.20 28.10
C ARG A 41 -23.56 9.47 28.65
N PRO A 42 -24.41 10.22 27.92
CA PRO A 42 -25.49 9.51 27.22
C PRO A 42 -25.89 10.03 25.83
N VAL A 43 -26.63 9.13 25.19
CA VAL A 43 -27.41 9.10 23.95
C VAL A 43 -28.16 10.38 23.57
N VAL A 44 -28.18 10.69 22.26
CA VAL A 44 -29.33 11.33 21.61
C VAL A 44 -29.75 10.47 20.41
N THR A 45 -30.91 9.85 20.55
CA THR A 45 -31.76 9.29 19.50
C THR A 45 -32.37 10.43 18.67
N GLY A 46 -32.20 10.39 17.36
CA GLY A 46 -32.97 11.16 16.39
C GLY A 46 -33.60 10.21 15.37
N PRO A 47 -34.88 10.38 15.00
CA PRO A 47 -35.64 9.41 14.23
C PRO A 47 -35.39 9.48 12.72
N VAL A 48 -35.75 8.35 12.08
CA VAL A 48 -35.89 8.06 10.65
C VAL A 48 -36.47 9.20 9.81
N SER A 49 -35.94 9.36 8.60
CA SER A 49 -36.68 9.90 7.46
C SER A 49 -36.41 9.01 6.25
N GLU A 50 -37.44 8.22 5.99
CA GLU A 50 -37.68 7.32 4.89
C GLU A 50 -38.13 8.13 3.64
N SER A 51 -38.15 7.46 2.49
CA SER A 51 -38.88 7.83 1.27
C SER A 51 -38.14 8.64 0.20
N SER A 52 -37.66 7.96 -0.85
CA SER A 52 -38.40 7.93 -2.12
C SER A 52 -37.75 6.93 -3.08
N GLU A 53 -38.35 5.75 -3.17
CA GLU A 53 -38.26 4.87 -4.33
C GLU A 53 -39.08 5.51 -5.46
N GLY A 54 -38.40 5.87 -6.54
CA GLY A 54 -39.03 6.32 -7.79
C GLY A 54 -39.36 5.11 -8.66
N GLU A 55 -40.62 4.71 -8.61
CA GLU A 55 -41.23 3.63 -9.38
C GLU A 55 -41.24 3.88 -10.90
N THR A 56 -40.89 2.81 -11.62
CA THR A 56 -41.37 2.36 -12.94
C THR A 56 -42.15 3.33 -13.83
N ARG A 57 -41.65 3.52 -15.07
CA ARG A 57 -42.49 3.56 -16.29
C ARG A 57 -41.70 3.14 -17.53
N SER A 58 -41.96 1.90 -17.97
CA SER A 58 -41.98 1.54 -19.39
C SER A 58 -43.28 2.10 -20.01
N PRO A 59 -43.27 2.59 -21.25
CA PRO A 59 -43.95 1.80 -22.30
C PRO A 59 -43.39 1.93 -23.73
N SER A 60 -43.53 0.80 -24.43
CA SER A 60 -43.93 0.58 -25.84
C SER A 60 -43.17 1.20 -27.02
N ALA A 61 -42.74 0.28 -27.89
CA ALA A 61 -42.36 0.44 -29.29
C ALA A 61 -43.52 0.89 -30.21
N PRO A 62 -43.21 1.24 -31.46
CA PRO A 62 -43.97 0.67 -32.58
C PRO A 62 -43.11 0.14 -33.74
N ASP A 63 -43.80 -0.73 -34.49
CA ASP A 63 -43.53 -1.47 -35.73
C ASP A 63 -42.50 -0.98 -36.76
N ARG A 64 -41.61 -1.94 -37.12
CA ARG A 64 -41.51 -2.63 -38.42
C ARG A 64 -41.96 -1.85 -39.69
N GLU A 65 -40.98 -1.51 -40.53
CA GLU A 65 -41.16 -1.36 -41.99
C GLU A 65 -40.12 -2.23 -42.72
N VAL A 66 -40.56 -2.89 -43.79
CA VAL A 66 -39.90 -4.00 -44.50
C VAL A 66 -39.64 -3.62 -45.97
N ALA A 67 -38.57 -4.23 -46.51
CA ALA A 67 -38.16 -4.40 -47.92
C ALA A 67 -37.32 -3.25 -48.54
N ASP A 68 -36.27 -3.49 -49.34
CA ASP A 68 -36.03 -4.58 -50.31
C ASP A 68 -34.50 -4.77 -50.61
N PRO A 69 -34.04 -5.89 -51.21
CA PRO A 69 -32.62 -6.24 -51.34
C PRO A 69 -32.01 -5.90 -52.72
N ALA A 70 -30.69 -5.70 -52.77
CA ALA A 70 -29.90 -5.95 -53.99
C ALA A 70 -28.42 -6.27 -53.67
N PRO A 71 -27.73 -7.11 -54.47
CA PRO A 71 -26.54 -7.85 -54.06
C PRO A 71 -25.24 -7.26 -54.63
N ILE A 72 -24.18 -7.11 -53.82
CA ILE A 72 -22.82 -6.87 -54.35
C ILE A 72 -21.74 -7.52 -53.46
N ALA A 73 -21.12 -8.56 -54.02
CA ALA A 73 -19.77 -9.12 -53.84
C ALA A 73 -19.16 -9.34 -52.42
N PRO A 74 -18.60 -10.53 -52.13
CA PRO A 74 -17.72 -10.72 -50.98
C PRO A 74 -16.34 -10.10 -51.24
N ALA A 75 -16.10 -8.91 -50.69
CA ALA A 75 -14.74 -8.44 -50.46
C ALA A 75 -14.17 -9.23 -49.28
N LEU A 76 -13.06 -9.95 -49.51
CA LEU A 76 -12.25 -10.54 -48.47
C LEU A 76 -11.62 -9.40 -47.65
N VAL A 77 -12.35 -8.93 -46.63
CA VAL A 77 -11.82 -8.03 -45.61
C VAL A 77 -10.94 -8.84 -44.68
N SER A 78 -9.63 -8.63 -44.84
CA SER A 78 -8.62 -9.00 -43.85
C SER A 78 -9.04 -8.45 -42.47
N PRO A 79 -9.01 -9.24 -41.38
CA PRO A 79 -9.37 -8.72 -40.07
C PRO A 79 -8.39 -7.62 -39.67
N ALA A 80 -8.92 -6.41 -39.48
CA ALA A 80 -8.18 -5.30 -38.88
C ALA A 80 -7.65 -5.74 -37.50
N PRO A 81 -6.43 -5.35 -37.11
CA PRO A 81 -5.92 -5.67 -35.79
C PRO A 81 -6.88 -5.07 -34.76
N THR A 82 -7.40 -5.93 -33.89
CA THR A 82 -8.14 -5.57 -32.69
C THR A 82 -7.39 -4.43 -32.00
N ALA A 83 -8.04 -3.27 -31.88
CA ALA A 83 -7.52 -2.15 -31.14
C ALA A 83 -7.17 -2.64 -29.73
N ALA A 84 -5.87 -2.70 -29.42
CA ALA A 84 -5.41 -2.85 -28.07
C ALA A 84 -6.06 -1.73 -27.25
N ALA A 85 -6.86 -2.11 -26.25
CA ALA A 85 -7.48 -1.16 -25.35
C ALA A 85 -6.41 -0.17 -24.87
N ALA A 86 -6.59 1.11 -25.19
CA ALA A 86 -5.66 2.15 -24.80
C ALA A 86 -5.56 2.11 -23.27
N ALA A 87 -4.34 1.93 -22.76
CA ALA A 87 -4.08 2.07 -21.34
C ALA A 87 -4.57 3.47 -20.87
N PRO A 88 -5.20 3.56 -19.69
CA PRO A 88 -5.67 4.84 -19.17
C PRO A 88 -4.50 5.85 -19.08
N PRO A 89 -4.78 7.16 -19.23
CA PRO A 89 -3.74 8.17 -19.17
C PRO A 89 -3.02 8.14 -17.81
N VAL A 90 -1.69 8.12 -17.86
CA VAL A 90 -0.84 8.22 -16.67
C VAL A 90 -1.08 9.58 -16.02
N SER A 91 -1.66 9.59 -14.83
CA SER A 91 -1.81 10.81 -14.04
C SER A 91 -0.46 11.22 -13.43
N ASP A 92 -0.23 12.50 -13.13
CA ASP A 92 1.02 12.99 -12.48
C ASP A 92 1.38 12.25 -11.16
N VAL A 93 0.37 11.64 -10.55
CA VAL A 93 0.47 10.89 -9.30
C VAL A 93 0.69 9.40 -9.54
N ASP A 94 0.21 8.85 -10.66
CA ASP A 94 0.36 7.44 -10.98
C ASP A 94 1.62 7.22 -11.81
N LEU A 95 2.32 6.12 -11.56
CA LEU A 95 3.56 5.80 -12.24
C LEU A 95 3.34 5.13 -13.61
N GLY A 96 2.08 4.88 -14.00
CA GLY A 96 1.74 4.28 -15.28
C GLY A 96 2.15 2.82 -15.40
N LEU A 97 2.23 2.12 -14.27
CA LEU A 97 2.59 0.70 -14.21
C LEU A 97 1.37 -0.17 -14.56
N SER A 98 1.61 -1.45 -14.90
CA SER A 98 0.51 -2.39 -15.19
C SER A 98 -0.34 -2.72 -13.98
N VAL A 99 0.25 -2.66 -12.78
CA VAL A 99 -0.51 -2.57 -11.53
C VAL A 99 -0.92 -1.10 -11.40
N PRO A 100 -2.18 -0.75 -11.13
CA PRO A 100 -2.56 0.64 -10.94
C PRO A 100 -2.20 1.15 -9.53
N LEU A 101 -1.99 2.46 -9.40
CA LEU A 101 -1.86 3.12 -8.09
C LEU A 101 -3.13 2.88 -7.26
N THR A 102 -2.95 2.62 -5.97
CA THR A 102 -4.05 2.39 -5.03
C THR A 102 -4.06 3.42 -3.92
N VAL A 103 -5.26 3.73 -3.43
CA VAL A 103 -5.48 4.57 -2.24
C VAL A 103 -6.30 3.73 -1.26
N PRO A 104 -5.65 3.04 -0.31
CA PRO A 104 -6.37 2.19 0.63
C PRO A 104 -7.18 3.04 1.62
N ALA A 105 -8.27 2.48 2.14
CA ALA A 105 -9.07 3.15 3.16
C ALA A 105 -8.29 3.27 4.48
N CYS A 106 -8.57 4.31 5.25
CA CYS A 106 -8.02 4.50 6.59
C CYS A 106 -8.94 3.86 7.64
N ASP A 107 -9.09 2.55 7.54
CA ASP A 107 -10.06 1.73 8.29
C ASP A 107 -9.47 1.02 9.52
N GLY A 108 -8.20 1.26 9.82
CA GLY A 108 -7.47 0.60 10.91
C GLY A 108 -6.78 -0.71 10.52
N SER A 109 -6.83 -1.11 9.24
CA SER A 109 -6.07 -2.28 8.77
C SER A 109 -4.56 -2.06 8.84
N GLY A 110 -3.81 -3.15 9.00
CA GLY A 110 -2.36 -3.16 8.89
C GLY A 110 -1.92 -3.31 7.43
N ILE A 111 -0.77 -2.73 7.09
CA ILE A 111 -0.05 -3.03 5.85
C ILE A 111 1.39 -3.40 6.14
N VAL A 112 1.90 -4.37 5.39
CA VAL A 112 3.32 -4.67 5.30
C VAL A 112 3.89 -3.85 4.16
N VAL A 113 4.72 -2.87 4.46
CA VAL A 113 5.47 -2.10 3.47
C VAL A 113 6.72 -2.89 3.12
N ILE A 114 6.88 -3.22 1.84
CA ILE A 114 7.93 -4.08 1.29
C ILE A 114 9.07 -3.24 0.70
N HIS A 115 8.71 -2.17 -0.03
CA HIS A 115 9.68 -1.26 -0.64
C HIS A 115 9.16 0.17 -0.55
N SER A 116 10.05 1.15 -0.36
CA SER A 116 9.73 2.58 -0.36
C SER A 116 10.64 3.30 -1.35
N ALA A 117 10.10 3.69 -2.50
CA ALA A 117 10.83 4.45 -3.50
C ALA A 117 10.71 5.95 -3.19
N ILE A 118 11.87 6.60 -2.99
CA ILE A 118 11.98 8.03 -2.61
C ILE A 118 12.88 8.84 -3.56
N SER A 119 13.42 8.19 -4.59
CA SER A 119 14.39 8.77 -5.52
C SER A 119 13.68 9.38 -6.74
N PRO A 120 13.70 10.72 -6.92
CA PRO A 120 13.15 11.35 -8.10
C PRO A 120 13.81 10.81 -9.37
N GLY A 121 13.00 10.51 -10.39
CA GLY A 121 13.46 9.95 -11.66
C GLY A 121 13.59 8.42 -11.67
N ALA A 122 13.52 7.74 -10.52
CA ALA A 122 13.62 6.28 -10.44
C ALA A 122 12.37 5.58 -9.87
N TYR A 123 11.33 6.32 -9.43
CA TYR A 123 10.12 5.75 -8.80
C TYR A 123 9.51 4.57 -9.57
N ALA A 124 9.23 4.76 -10.87
CA ALA A 124 8.58 3.74 -11.68
C ALA A 124 9.43 2.47 -11.79
N GLN A 125 10.75 2.62 -11.95
CA GLN A 125 11.68 1.49 -12.05
C GLN A 125 11.77 0.73 -10.73
N GLU A 126 11.94 1.43 -9.61
CA GLU A 126 12.03 0.84 -8.28
C GLU A 126 10.74 0.11 -7.90
N VAL A 127 9.58 0.75 -8.10
CA VAL A 127 8.27 0.16 -7.80
C VAL A 127 7.98 -1.03 -8.71
N ALA A 128 8.26 -0.95 -10.02
CA ALA A 128 8.07 -2.07 -10.94
C ALA A 128 8.93 -3.27 -10.54
N ALA A 129 10.19 -3.06 -10.16
CA ALA A 129 11.08 -4.12 -9.70
C ALA A 129 10.56 -4.78 -8.41
N ALA A 130 10.10 -3.97 -7.45
CA ALA A 130 9.53 -4.47 -6.20
C ALA A 130 8.23 -5.26 -6.42
N LEU A 131 7.36 -4.81 -7.33
CA LEU A 131 6.13 -5.52 -7.69
C LEU A 131 6.42 -6.85 -8.40
N ALA A 132 7.41 -6.88 -9.29
CA ALA A 132 7.80 -8.09 -10.00
C ALA A 132 8.34 -9.17 -9.05
N SER A 133 9.08 -8.78 -8.02
CA SER A 133 9.59 -9.70 -7.00
C SER A 133 8.57 -10.07 -5.92
N ASN A 134 7.43 -9.37 -5.86
CA ASN A 134 6.38 -9.58 -4.87
C ASN A 134 5.00 -9.75 -5.51
N PRO A 135 4.68 -10.93 -6.10
CA PRO A 135 3.39 -11.17 -6.76
C PRO A 135 2.20 -10.92 -5.83
N GLY A 136 1.22 -10.14 -6.27
CA GLY A 136 0.05 -9.75 -5.48
C GLY A 136 0.26 -8.56 -4.54
N ALA A 137 1.45 -7.96 -4.52
CA ALA A 137 1.65 -6.66 -3.88
C ALA A 137 0.97 -5.56 -4.70
N ARG A 138 0.67 -4.45 -4.02
CA ARG A 138 0.09 -3.24 -4.59
C ARG A 138 1.04 -2.09 -4.30
N TYR A 139 0.84 -0.94 -4.93
CA TYR A 139 1.55 0.26 -4.52
C TYR A 139 0.60 1.43 -4.30
N LEU A 140 1.07 2.35 -3.48
CA LEU A 140 0.39 3.59 -3.12
C LEU A 140 1.40 4.73 -3.10
N ARG A 141 0.88 5.95 -3.05
CA ARG A 141 1.65 7.15 -2.77
C ARG A 141 1.21 7.67 -1.41
N THR A 142 2.16 7.84 -0.49
CA THR A 142 1.83 7.97 0.94
C THR A 142 1.14 9.30 1.29
N ASP A 143 1.49 10.40 0.63
CA ASP A 143 0.85 11.74 0.77
C ASP A 143 -0.60 11.80 0.25
N ARG A 144 -1.02 10.78 -0.51
CA ARG A 144 -2.39 10.67 -1.05
C ARG A 144 -3.19 9.53 -0.41
N SER A 145 -2.66 8.92 0.64
CA SER A 145 -3.26 7.78 1.33
C SER A 145 -3.69 8.20 2.74
N CYS A 146 -3.23 7.51 3.79
CA CYS A 146 -3.62 7.82 5.17
C CYS A 146 -2.62 8.76 5.86
N PRO A 147 -3.08 9.65 6.76
CA PRO A 147 -2.20 10.51 7.58
C PRO A 147 -1.20 9.75 8.45
N SER A 148 -1.52 8.51 8.83
CA SER A 148 -0.62 7.61 9.57
C SER A 148 0.59 7.11 8.75
N LEU A 149 0.65 7.41 7.47
CA LEU A 149 1.81 7.16 6.63
C LEU A 149 2.68 8.43 6.55
N ARG A 150 3.99 8.26 6.43
CA ARG A 150 4.89 9.39 6.19
C ARG A 150 4.47 10.12 4.92
N GLN A 151 4.16 11.41 5.03
CA GLN A 151 3.71 12.20 3.88
C GLN A 151 4.84 12.46 2.88
N GLN A 152 6.08 12.51 3.35
CA GLN A 152 7.25 12.75 2.52
C GLN A 152 8.49 12.07 3.11
N SER A 153 9.46 11.84 2.25
CA SER A 153 10.82 11.45 2.64
C SER A 153 11.50 12.57 3.44
N THR A 154 12.68 12.29 3.96
CA THR A 154 13.45 13.27 4.73
C THR A 154 13.89 14.45 3.85
N GLU A 155 14.09 14.19 2.56
CA GLU A 155 14.47 15.14 1.52
C GLU A 155 13.26 15.91 0.94
N GLY A 156 12.04 15.63 1.41
CA GLY A 156 10.81 16.27 0.92
C GLY A 156 10.24 15.65 -0.37
N ASN A 157 10.82 14.54 -0.85
CA ASN A 157 10.31 13.81 -2.01
C ASN A 157 9.05 13.00 -1.65
N PRO A 158 8.11 12.81 -2.59
CA PRO A 158 7.00 11.88 -2.42
C PRO A 158 7.52 10.45 -2.20
N ILE A 159 6.78 9.66 -1.44
CA ILE A 159 7.11 8.26 -1.18
C ILE A 159 6.10 7.38 -1.91
N TYR A 160 6.60 6.50 -2.78
CA TYR A 160 5.82 5.42 -3.36
C TYR A 160 6.14 4.13 -2.61
N ALA A 161 5.13 3.55 -1.95
CA ALA A 161 5.30 2.34 -1.16
C ALA A 161 4.70 1.15 -1.88
N VAL A 162 5.45 0.06 -2.00
CA VAL A 162 4.94 -1.26 -2.39
C VAL A 162 4.55 -1.99 -1.12
N TYR A 163 3.32 -2.51 -1.06
CA TYR A 163 2.75 -3.05 0.16
C TYR A 163 1.84 -4.26 -0.09
N ARG A 164 1.56 -4.98 0.99
CA ARG A 164 0.45 -5.93 1.11
C ARG A 164 -0.46 -5.52 2.26
N VAL A 165 -1.75 -5.80 2.08
CA VAL A 165 -2.73 -5.66 3.16
C VAL A 165 -2.54 -6.81 4.15
N SER A 166 -2.64 -6.51 5.42
CA SER A 166 -2.60 -7.44 6.55
C SER A 166 -3.92 -7.36 7.34
N GLY A 167 -3.96 -7.99 8.51
CA GLY A 167 -5.10 -7.99 9.42
C GLY A 167 -5.27 -6.69 10.22
N TYR A 168 -6.10 -6.76 11.24
CA TYR A 168 -6.46 -5.62 12.10
C TYR A 168 -5.81 -5.71 13.50
N THR A 169 -4.97 -6.73 13.71
CA THR A 169 -4.29 -6.97 14.98
C THR A 169 -2.78 -6.94 14.82
N THR A 170 -2.07 -6.49 15.87
CA THR A 170 -0.60 -6.46 15.86
C THR A 170 0.00 -7.84 15.60
N THR A 171 -0.63 -8.90 16.10
CA THR A 171 -0.18 -10.28 15.89
C THR A 171 -0.21 -10.69 14.42
N GLU A 172 -1.29 -10.39 13.70
CA GLU A 172 -1.41 -10.67 12.26
C GLU A 172 -0.36 -9.87 11.49
N LEU A 173 -0.27 -8.56 11.76
CA LEU A 173 0.68 -7.68 11.10
C LEU A 173 2.12 -8.12 11.31
N CYS A 174 2.51 -8.46 12.54
CA CYS A 174 3.87 -8.91 12.83
C CYS A 174 4.16 -10.31 12.29
N ASN A 175 3.16 -11.18 12.15
CA ASN A 175 3.33 -12.44 11.44
C ASN A 175 3.65 -12.17 9.97
N ASP A 176 2.87 -11.32 9.30
CA ASP A 176 3.07 -11.01 7.89
C ASP A 176 4.40 -10.27 7.63
N VAL A 177 4.82 -9.36 8.51
CA VAL A 177 6.15 -8.72 8.46
C VAL A 177 7.25 -9.77 8.54
N ARG A 178 7.15 -10.72 9.48
CA ARG A 178 8.14 -11.81 9.62
C ARG A 178 8.15 -12.76 8.43
N LEU A 179 6.99 -13.04 7.83
CA LEU A 179 6.89 -13.87 6.63
C LEU A 179 7.51 -13.19 5.41
N GLN A 180 7.35 -11.88 5.28
CA GLN A 180 7.98 -11.09 4.22
C GLN A 180 9.51 -11.00 4.41
N GLY A 181 9.96 -10.77 5.64
CA GLY A 181 11.38 -10.63 5.98
C GLY A 181 12.06 -9.42 5.33
N GLY A 182 13.40 -9.41 5.34
CA GLY A 182 14.21 -8.31 4.81
C GLY A 182 13.95 -6.99 5.55
N ASP A 183 13.84 -5.91 4.79
CA ASP A 183 13.59 -4.54 5.31
C ASP A 183 12.09 -4.22 5.41
N ALA A 184 11.21 -5.22 5.30
CA ALA A 184 9.77 -5.00 5.38
C ALA A 184 9.34 -4.58 6.79
N TYR A 185 8.34 -3.71 6.87
CA TYR A 185 7.86 -3.20 8.15
C TYR A 185 6.35 -2.95 8.17
N GLY A 186 5.78 -2.93 9.38
CA GLY A 186 4.34 -2.74 9.58
C GLY A 186 3.96 -1.27 9.74
N LYS A 187 2.83 -0.89 9.11
CA LYS A 187 2.14 0.39 9.33
C LYS A 187 0.65 0.15 9.53
N TRP A 188 0.01 0.98 10.36
CA TRP A 188 -1.45 1.05 10.47
C TRP A 188 -2.00 2.07 9.47
N LEU A 189 -3.11 1.73 8.81
CA LEU A 189 -3.86 2.63 7.94
C LEU A 189 -4.98 3.32 8.74
N ASN A 190 -4.67 4.47 9.33
CA ASN A 190 -5.65 5.25 10.10
C ASN A 190 -5.33 6.75 10.03
N THR A 191 -6.14 7.57 10.71
CA THR A 191 -6.01 9.03 10.69
C THR A 191 -5.30 9.63 11.90
N ALA A 192 -4.92 8.81 12.88
CA ALA A 192 -4.50 9.29 14.21
C ALA A 192 -3.10 8.84 14.65
N SER A 193 -2.60 7.73 14.13
CA SER A 193 -1.24 7.25 14.46
C SER A 193 -0.18 8.19 13.93
N ASP A 194 0.92 8.31 14.67
CA ASP A 194 2.08 9.09 14.24
C ASP A 194 2.63 8.52 12.91
N PRO A 195 2.80 9.35 11.86
CA PRO A 195 3.35 8.91 10.58
C PRO A 195 4.75 8.29 10.67
N ALA A 196 5.55 8.69 11.68
CA ALA A 196 6.87 8.13 11.93
C ALA A 196 6.81 6.74 12.59
N LEU A 197 5.73 6.41 13.30
CA LEU A 197 5.61 5.17 14.05
C LEU A 197 5.61 3.95 13.12
N ILE A 198 6.63 3.10 13.26
CA ILE A 198 6.65 1.76 12.69
C ILE A 198 6.10 0.81 13.76
N VAL A 199 5.24 -0.12 13.38
CA VAL A 199 4.72 -1.12 14.31
C VAL A 199 5.87 -2.04 14.73
N PRO A 200 6.21 -2.13 16.03
CA PRO A 200 7.31 -2.98 16.48
C PRO A 200 6.94 -4.45 16.31
N CYS A 201 7.67 -5.09 15.40
CA CYS A 201 7.71 -6.50 15.09
C CYS A 201 9.20 -6.91 15.01
#